data_AF-A0A084T163-F1
#
_entry.id   AF-A0A084T163-F1
#
_cell.length_a   1.000
_cell.length_b   1.000
_cell.length_c   1.000
_cell.angle_alpha   90.00
_cell.angle_beta   90.00
_cell.angle_gamma   90.00
#
_symmetry.space_group_name_H-M   'P 1'
#
loop_
_entity.id
_entity.type
_entity.pdbx_description
1 polymer ?
#
loop_
_entity_poly.entity_id
_entity_poly.type
_entity_poly.pdbx_seq_one_letter_code
_entity_poly.pdbx_strand_id
1 'polypeptide(L)'
;MRRLPNGRLQVDGPLAGPFNTLEELAEKSCDIMTRQPGASNGPYGFEYCALYYHSREENAYFLSYLSDIRGSWDPVVKSCTLPNSLNDPIHSNAILLGGAHTHPNNREFSARDLSAAAHWKPVRFFDTGTGKVWDRQLLVFFREKTGECRAYSYNNSTHIVSALRNGSWVPIGEVYNELGYIRLYEGKDWLP
;
A
#
# COMPACT_ATOMS: atom_id res chain seq x y z
N MET A 1 11.58 -13.47 1.17
CA MET A 1 11.94 -12.18 1.84
C MET A 1 13.32 -12.27 2.51
N ARG A 2 14.13 -11.20 2.46
CA ARG A 2 15.40 -11.08 3.20
C ARG A 2 15.76 -9.62 3.54
N ARG A 3 16.50 -9.40 4.64
CA ARG A 3 17.14 -8.11 4.92
C ARG A 3 18.49 -8.03 4.20
N LEU A 4 18.70 -7.00 3.40
CA LEU A 4 19.94 -6.75 2.67
C LEU A 4 21.01 -6.13 3.59
N PRO A 5 22.32 -6.21 3.24
CA PRO A 5 23.40 -5.65 4.04
C PRO A 5 23.26 -4.14 4.34
N ASN A 6 22.58 -3.39 3.47
CA ASN A 6 22.27 -1.97 3.65
C ASN A 6 21.00 -1.71 4.49
N GLY A 7 20.49 -2.73 5.18
CA GLY A 7 19.31 -2.65 6.05
C GLY A 7 17.96 -2.67 5.33
N ARG A 8 17.94 -2.59 3.99
CA ARG A 8 16.73 -2.64 3.17
C ARG A 8 16.04 -4.00 3.30
N LEU A 9 14.71 -3.98 3.18
CA LEU A 9 13.91 -5.19 3.24
C LEU A 9 13.46 -5.57 1.83
N GLN A 10 13.93 -6.74 1.37
CA GLN A 10 13.63 -7.27 0.04
C GLN A 10 12.55 -8.34 0.09
N VAL A 11 11.55 -8.22 -0.78
CA VAL A 11 10.51 -9.23 -1.05
C VAL A 11 10.67 -9.80 -2.44
N ASP A 12 10.17 -11.02 -2.62
CA ASP A 12 10.10 -11.66 -3.92
C ASP A 12 8.82 -11.20 -4.66
N GLY A 13 8.77 -11.35 -5.98
CA GLY A 13 7.57 -11.10 -6.78
C GLY A 13 7.57 -11.89 -8.11
N PRO A 14 6.44 -11.91 -8.83
CA PRO A 14 5.12 -11.43 -8.41
C PRO A 14 4.37 -12.47 -7.57
N LEU A 15 3.55 -12.00 -6.62
CA LEU A 15 2.50 -12.80 -5.96
C LEU A 15 1.20 -12.77 -6.77
N ALA A 16 0.88 -11.62 -7.36
CA ALA A 16 -0.32 -11.42 -8.16
C ALA A 16 -0.10 -10.37 -9.26
N GLY A 17 -0.90 -10.47 -10.32
CA GLY A 17 -0.79 -9.71 -11.56
C GLY A 17 -0.68 -10.68 -12.76
N PRO A 18 -0.60 -10.16 -13.99
CA PRO A 18 -0.66 -8.75 -14.36
C PRO A 18 -2.06 -8.13 -14.15
N PHE A 19 -2.12 -6.86 -13.77
CA PHE A 19 -3.34 -6.05 -13.74
C PHE A 19 -3.20 -4.82 -14.63
N ASN A 20 -4.30 -4.38 -15.24
CA ASN A 20 -4.26 -3.29 -16.22
C ASN A 20 -4.24 -1.90 -15.56
N THR A 21 -4.82 -1.79 -14.37
CA THR A 21 -4.94 -0.52 -13.63
C THR A 21 -4.51 -0.67 -12.17
N LEU A 22 -4.22 0.47 -11.54
CA LEU A 22 -3.90 0.50 -10.11
C LEU A 22 -5.14 0.18 -9.26
N GLU A 23 -6.32 0.54 -9.74
CA GLU A 23 -7.62 0.20 -9.15
C GLU A 23 -7.84 -1.30 -9.13
N GLU A 24 -7.61 -1.99 -10.25
CA GLU A 24 -7.72 -3.44 -10.34
C GLU A 24 -6.71 -4.13 -9.42
N LEU A 25 -5.45 -3.69 -9.44
CA LEU A 25 -4.42 -4.16 -8.51
C LEU A 25 -4.88 -3.98 -7.06
N ALA A 26 -5.39 -2.80 -6.68
CA ALA A 26 -5.79 -2.51 -5.31
C ALA A 26 -6.98 -3.36 -4.85
N GLU A 27 -7.99 -3.54 -5.69
CA GLU A 27 -9.16 -4.38 -5.40
C GLU A 27 -8.74 -5.84 -5.17
N LYS A 28 -7.96 -6.42 -6.09
CA LYS A 28 -7.49 -7.81 -5.98
C LYS A 28 -6.51 -8.01 -4.83
N SER A 29 -5.61 -7.05 -4.61
CA SER A 29 -4.63 -7.09 -3.51
C SER A 29 -5.33 -6.99 -2.15
N CYS A 30 -6.38 -6.18 -2.04
CA CYS A 30 -7.20 -6.10 -0.84
C CYS A 30 -7.72 -7.49 -0.46
N ASP A 31 -8.31 -8.20 -1.43
CA ASP A 31 -8.84 -9.54 -1.19
C ASP A 31 -7.76 -10.54 -0.76
N ILE A 32 -6.62 -10.55 -1.45
CA ILE A 32 -5.49 -11.46 -1.18
C ILE A 32 -4.91 -11.20 0.21
N MET A 33 -4.63 -9.95 0.54
CA MET A 33 -3.92 -9.58 1.76
C MET A 33 -4.80 -9.68 2.99
N THR A 34 -6.08 -9.30 2.92
CA THR A 34 -7.00 -9.36 4.07
C THR A 34 -7.51 -10.77 4.39
N ARG A 35 -7.33 -11.74 3.48
CA ARG A 35 -7.63 -13.16 3.72
C ARG A 35 -6.50 -13.91 4.42
N GLN A 36 -5.34 -13.27 4.62
CA GLN A 36 -4.25 -13.90 5.34
C GLN A 36 -4.63 -14.16 6.80
N PRO A 37 -4.10 -15.22 7.43
CA PRO A 37 -4.43 -15.56 8.81
C PRO A 37 -4.24 -14.39 9.78
N GLY A 38 -5.32 -13.94 10.42
CA GLY A 38 -5.28 -12.83 11.37
C GLY A 38 -5.31 -11.44 10.76
N ALA A 39 -5.30 -11.28 9.43
CA ALA A 39 -5.38 -9.97 8.76
C ALA A 39 -6.70 -9.23 8.99
N SER A 40 -7.74 -9.94 9.45
CA SER A 40 -9.09 -9.41 9.70
C SER A 40 -9.61 -9.77 11.10
N ASN A 41 -8.73 -10.05 12.06
CA ASN A 41 -9.10 -10.48 13.42
C ASN A 41 -9.32 -9.31 14.41
N GLY A 42 -9.67 -8.12 13.91
CA GLY A 42 -9.98 -6.97 14.76
C GLY A 42 -8.77 -6.53 15.58
N PRO A 43 -8.97 -6.13 16.86
CA PRO A 43 -7.90 -5.64 17.74
C PRO A 43 -6.74 -6.62 17.98
N TYR A 44 -6.93 -7.91 17.71
CA TYR A 44 -5.90 -8.95 17.89
C TYR A 44 -5.32 -9.43 16.54
N GLY A 45 -5.66 -8.76 15.45
CA GLY A 45 -5.17 -9.12 14.13
C GLY A 45 -3.74 -8.64 13.86
N PHE A 46 -3.24 -9.04 12.69
CA PHE A 46 -1.89 -8.70 12.22
C PHE A 46 -1.97 -7.94 10.91
N GLU A 47 -1.14 -6.92 10.77
CA GLU A 47 -0.86 -6.28 9.50
C GLU A 47 0.06 -7.16 8.65
N TYR A 48 -0.23 -7.19 7.35
CA TYR A 48 0.65 -7.73 6.31
C TYR A 48 1.10 -6.58 5.42
N CYS A 49 2.39 -6.54 5.07
CA CYS A 49 2.95 -5.49 4.21
C CYS A 49 3.37 -6.10 2.87
N ALA A 50 3.25 -5.35 1.77
CA ALA A 50 3.71 -5.76 0.45
C ALA A 50 4.25 -4.56 -0.33
N LEU A 51 4.95 -4.85 -1.42
CA LEU A 51 5.27 -3.91 -2.47
C LEU A 51 4.26 -4.04 -3.60
N TYR A 52 3.96 -2.93 -4.27
CA TYR A 52 3.35 -2.97 -5.59
C TYR A 52 4.18 -2.17 -6.59
N TYR A 53 4.18 -2.64 -7.83
CA TYR A 53 5.06 -2.16 -8.87
C TYR A 53 4.43 -2.26 -10.25
N HIS A 54 5.01 -1.54 -11.21
CA HIS A 54 4.66 -1.58 -12.61
C HIS A 54 5.79 -2.23 -13.41
N SER A 55 5.46 -3.22 -14.23
CA SER A 55 6.39 -3.79 -15.22
C SER A 55 6.34 -2.95 -16.48
N ARG A 56 7.50 -2.44 -16.91
CA ARG A 56 7.60 -1.68 -18.15
C ARG A 56 7.30 -2.52 -19.39
N GLU A 57 7.72 -3.79 -19.37
CA GLU A 57 7.63 -4.70 -20.51
C GLU A 57 6.20 -5.16 -20.76
N GLU A 58 5.49 -5.55 -19.70
CA GLU A 58 4.08 -5.96 -19.79
C GLU A 58 3.11 -4.77 -19.72
N ASN A 59 3.61 -3.58 -19.40
CA ASN A 59 2.82 -2.40 -19.11
C ASN A 59 1.66 -2.69 -18.11
N ALA A 60 1.96 -3.46 -17.07
CA ALA A 60 0.97 -3.95 -16.11
C ALA A 60 1.44 -3.78 -14.66
N TYR A 61 0.48 -3.83 -13.74
CA TYR A 61 0.71 -3.71 -12.30
C TYR A 61 0.77 -5.08 -11.63
N PHE A 62 1.61 -5.17 -10.60
CA PHE A 62 1.86 -6.40 -9.86
C PHE A 62 1.95 -6.14 -8.36
N LEU A 63 1.60 -7.16 -7.58
CA LEU A 63 1.80 -7.23 -6.14
C LEU A 63 2.98 -8.18 -5.85
N SER A 64 3.88 -7.78 -4.95
CA SER A 64 4.93 -8.66 -4.44
C SER A 64 4.38 -9.70 -3.46
N TYR A 65 5.20 -10.69 -3.11
CA TYR A 65 4.96 -11.49 -1.92
C TYR A 65 4.96 -10.62 -0.65
N LEU A 66 4.32 -11.14 0.39
CA LEU A 66 4.11 -10.45 1.65
C LEU A 66 5.39 -10.42 2.49
N SER A 67 5.52 -9.34 3.26
CA SER A 67 6.44 -9.19 4.37
C SER A 67 5.80 -9.76 5.62
N ASP A 68 6.33 -10.89 6.07
CA ASP A 68 5.97 -11.59 7.29
C ASP A 68 6.85 -11.17 8.49
N ILE A 69 7.82 -10.27 8.30
CA ILE A 69 8.60 -9.73 9.41
C ILE A 69 7.69 -8.85 10.28
N ARG A 70 7.36 -9.40 11.44
CA ARG A 70 6.93 -8.63 12.60
C ARG A 70 8.04 -7.68 13.03
N GLY A 71 7.84 -6.40 12.77
CA GLY A 71 8.72 -5.34 13.28
C GLY A 71 8.70 -5.29 14.81
N SER A 72 7.62 -5.78 15.43
CA SER A 72 7.44 -5.92 16.87
C SER A 72 6.47 -7.06 17.19
N TRP A 73 6.64 -7.70 18.35
CA TRP A 73 5.65 -8.61 18.96
C TRP A 73 4.59 -7.86 19.77
N ASP A 74 4.72 -6.53 19.89
CA ASP A 74 3.74 -5.66 20.51
C ASP A 74 2.51 -5.53 19.60
N PRO A 75 1.31 -5.98 20.02
CA PRO A 75 0.08 -5.88 19.24
C PRO A 75 -0.40 -4.44 19.04
N VAL A 76 0.18 -3.45 19.75
CA VAL A 76 -0.14 -2.03 19.62
C VAL A 76 0.68 -1.34 18.51
N VAL A 77 1.79 -1.96 18.08
CA VAL A 77 2.68 -1.42 17.04
C VAL A 77 2.41 -2.15 15.73
N LYS A 78 2.46 -1.42 14.61
CA LYS A 78 2.46 -1.99 13.25
C LYS A 78 3.22 -3.32 13.20
N SER A 79 2.50 -4.41 12.91
CA SER A 79 3.07 -5.75 12.96
C SER A 79 3.77 -6.14 11.67
N CYS A 80 3.90 -5.24 10.68
CA CYS A 80 4.71 -5.48 9.51
C CYS A 80 5.63 -4.30 9.20
N THR A 81 6.79 -4.61 8.60
CA THR A 81 7.68 -3.59 8.03
C THR A 81 7.44 -3.52 6.53
N LEU A 82 7.16 -2.32 6.01
CA LEU A 82 7.02 -2.10 4.58
C LEU A 82 8.32 -2.45 3.85
N PRO A 83 8.31 -3.42 2.91
CA PRO A 83 9.48 -3.73 2.11
C PRO A 83 9.82 -2.58 1.17
N ASN A 84 11.11 -2.41 0.86
CA ASN A 84 11.59 -1.31 0.00
C ASN A 84 12.53 -1.77 -1.11
N SER A 85 12.60 -3.08 -1.35
CA SER A 85 13.36 -3.69 -2.44
C SER A 85 12.58 -4.89 -2.96
N LEU A 86 12.67 -5.13 -4.28
CA LEU A 86 12.03 -6.24 -4.96
C LEU A 86 13.10 -7.19 -5.50
N ASN A 87 12.81 -8.48 -5.45
CA ASN A 87 13.50 -9.55 -6.15
C ASN A 87 12.49 -10.19 -7.12
N ASP A 88 12.49 -9.69 -8.35
CA ASP A 88 11.69 -10.23 -9.43
C ASP A 88 12.56 -10.24 -10.69
N PRO A 89 13.27 -11.37 -10.96
CA PRO A 89 14.18 -11.44 -12.08
C PRO A 89 13.47 -11.42 -13.44
N ILE A 90 12.18 -11.81 -13.48
CA ILE A 90 11.37 -11.78 -14.69
C ILE A 90 11.05 -10.32 -15.04
N HIS A 91 10.72 -9.50 -14.03
CA HIS A 91 10.45 -8.07 -14.20
C HIS A 91 11.62 -7.20 -13.72
N SER A 92 12.83 -7.45 -14.22
CA SER A 92 14.05 -6.79 -13.77
C SER A 92 14.04 -5.24 -13.87
N ASN A 93 13.21 -4.69 -14.75
CA ASN A 93 13.02 -3.24 -14.95
C ASN A 93 11.78 -2.68 -14.25
N ALA A 94 11.24 -3.37 -13.23
CA ALA A 94 10.07 -2.96 -12.49
C ALA A 94 10.23 -1.58 -11.83
N ILE A 95 9.21 -0.75 -12.00
CA ILE A 95 9.08 0.53 -11.31
C ILE A 95 8.32 0.28 -10.01
N LEU A 96 9.01 0.33 -8.88
CA LEU A 96 8.33 0.32 -7.59
C LEU A 96 7.42 1.56 -7.50
N LEU A 97 6.18 1.40 -7.07
CA LEU A 97 5.23 2.51 -6.95
C LEU A 97 4.87 2.79 -5.49
N GLY A 98 5.03 1.83 -4.60
CA GLY A 98 4.89 2.07 -3.17
C GLY A 98 4.65 0.79 -2.38
N GLY A 99 4.24 0.98 -1.14
CA GLY A 99 3.88 -0.10 -0.23
C GLY A 99 2.38 -0.28 -0.14
N ALA A 100 1.95 -1.47 0.26
CA ALA A 100 0.59 -1.76 0.68
C ALA A 100 0.61 -2.42 2.06
N HIS A 101 -0.40 -2.18 2.90
CA HIS A 101 -0.60 -2.99 4.10
C HIS A 101 -2.06 -3.16 4.49
N THR A 102 -2.33 -4.16 5.33
CA THR A 102 -3.67 -4.38 5.89
C THR A 102 -3.82 -3.70 7.23
N HIS A 103 -5.02 -3.20 7.52
CA HIS A 103 -5.46 -2.86 8.88
C HIS A 103 -6.44 -3.93 9.35
N PRO A 104 -6.20 -4.56 10.52
CA PRO A 104 -7.10 -5.60 11.01
C PRO A 104 -8.34 -5.07 11.75
N ASN A 105 -8.30 -3.81 12.21
CA ASN A 105 -9.27 -3.27 13.17
C ASN A 105 -10.03 -2.01 12.70
N ASN A 106 -9.50 -1.24 11.75
CA ASN A 106 -10.15 -0.03 11.23
C ASN A 106 -9.79 0.24 9.76
N ARG A 107 -10.51 1.18 9.13
CA ARG A 107 -10.30 1.62 7.74
C ARG A 107 -9.25 2.73 7.61
N GLU A 108 -8.99 3.42 8.71
CA GLU A 108 -8.35 4.71 8.71
C GLU A 108 -6.84 4.56 8.62
N PHE A 109 -6.20 5.38 7.79
CA PHE A 109 -4.76 5.58 7.92
C PHE A 109 -4.44 6.15 9.32
N SER A 110 -3.42 5.59 9.97
CA SER A 110 -2.85 6.17 11.18
C SER A 110 -2.04 7.43 10.85
N ALA A 111 -1.84 8.33 11.81
CA ALA A 111 -0.95 9.47 11.64
C ALA A 111 0.47 9.04 11.22
N ARG A 112 0.93 7.88 11.71
CA ARG A 112 2.22 7.30 11.31
C ARG A 112 2.25 6.90 9.83
N ASP A 113 1.16 6.38 9.27
CA ASP A 113 1.05 6.08 7.83
C ASP A 113 1.22 7.32 6.98
N LEU A 114 0.59 8.40 7.43
CA LEU A 114 0.45 9.66 6.68
C LEU A 114 1.65 10.59 6.87
N SER A 115 2.44 10.37 7.93
CA SER A 115 3.57 11.22 8.30
C SER A 115 4.65 11.31 7.22
N ALA A 116 5.33 12.46 7.14
CA ALA A 116 6.43 12.68 6.22
C ALA A 116 7.59 11.69 6.41
N ALA A 117 7.77 11.17 7.64
CA ALA A 117 8.77 10.16 7.97
C ALA A 117 8.49 8.78 7.35
N ALA A 118 7.23 8.48 7.02
CA ALA A 118 6.84 7.25 6.33
C ALA A 118 6.92 7.36 4.79
N HIS A 119 7.14 8.56 4.27
CA HIS A 119 7.18 8.79 2.83
C HIS A 119 8.34 8.07 2.17
N TRP A 120 8.04 7.46 1.02
CA TRP A 120 9.05 6.95 0.11
C TRP A 120 9.70 8.11 -0.62
N LYS A 121 11.02 8.20 -0.60
CA LYS A 121 11.77 9.23 -1.32
C LYS A 121 12.45 8.63 -2.56
N PRO A 122 12.36 9.29 -3.73
CA PRO A 122 11.55 10.48 -4.02
C PRO A 122 10.04 10.17 -4.02
N VAL A 123 9.21 11.14 -3.60
CA VAL A 123 7.73 10.99 -3.56
C VAL A 123 7.10 11.07 -4.95
N ARG A 124 7.73 11.78 -5.88
CA ARG A 124 7.38 11.91 -7.29
C ARG A 124 8.64 11.80 -8.13
N PHE A 125 8.58 11.09 -9.25
CA PHE A 125 9.73 10.91 -10.13
C PHE A 125 9.31 10.72 -11.59
N PHE A 126 10.19 11.14 -12.51
CA PHE A 126 10.03 10.87 -13.93
C PHE A 126 10.76 9.58 -14.30
N ASP A 127 10.08 8.72 -15.03
CA ASP A 127 10.63 7.46 -15.53
C ASP A 127 10.88 7.57 -17.03
N THR A 128 12.15 7.55 -17.43
CA THR A 128 12.55 7.72 -18.84
C THR A 128 12.13 6.54 -19.71
N GLY A 129 12.01 5.34 -19.16
CA GLY A 129 11.61 4.14 -19.90
C GLY A 129 10.14 4.14 -20.31
N THR A 130 9.27 4.71 -19.47
CA THR A 130 7.83 4.84 -19.74
C THR A 130 7.44 6.23 -20.26
N GLY A 131 8.31 7.23 -20.13
CA GLY A 131 8.00 8.63 -20.45
C GLY A 131 6.96 9.27 -19.52
N LYS A 132 6.72 8.68 -18.34
CA LYS A 132 5.66 9.07 -17.41
C LYS A 132 6.24 9.65 -16.11
N VAL A 133 5.47 10.54 -15.49
CA VAL A 133 5.68 10.96 -14.10
C VAL A 133 4.87 10.04 -13.19
N TRP A 134 5.50 9.54 -12.14
CA TRP A 134 4.91 8.64 -11.16
C TRP A 134 4.92 9.27 -9.78
N ASP A 135 3.83 9.09 -9.06
CA ASP A 135 3.71 9.41 -7.64
C ASP A 135 3.76 8.14 -6.81
N ARG A 136 4.52 8.18 -5.72
CA ARG A 136 4.53 7.11 -4.73
C ARG A 136 3.26 7.18 -3.89
N GLN A 137 2.57 6.06 -3.76
CA GLN A 137 1.37 5.98 -2.92
C GLN A 137 1.48 4.83 -1.92
N LEU A 138 0.91 5.04 -0.74
CA LEU A 138 0.67 3.97 0.23
C LEU A 138 -0.75 3.45 0.04
N LEU A 139 -0.92 2.14 -0.04
CA LEU A 139 -2.23 1.50 -0.07
C LEU A 139 -2.54 0.88 1.30
N VAL A 140 -3.77 1.06 1.78
CA VAL A 140 -4.30 0.40 2.97
C VAL A 140 -5.52 -0.43 2.61
N PHE A 141 -5.58 -1.63 3.15
CA PHE A 141 -6.64 -2.60 2.93
C PHE A 141 -7.33 -2.96 4.24
N PHE A 142 -8.65 -2.92 4.24
CA PHE A 142 -9.48 -3.30 5.37
C PHE A 142 -10.60 -4.22 4.90
N ARG A 143 -10.85 -5.32 5.63
CA ARG A 143 -11.99 -6.19 5.37
C ARG A 143 -13.10 -5.89 6.37
N GLU A 144 -14.25 -5.54 5.84
CA GLU A 144 -15.48 -5.34 6.59
C GLU A 144 -15.93 -6.63 7.28
N LYS A 145 -16.70 -6.47 8.35
CA LYS A 145 -17.39 -7.61 9.00
C LYS A 145 -18.38 -8.30 8.07
N THR A 146 -18.90 -7.58 7.07
CA THR A 146 -19.74 -8.13 5.99
C THR A 146 -18.94 -8.99 4.99
N GLY A 147 -17.61 -8.99 5.09
CA GLY A 147 -16.70 -9.71 4.21
C GLY A 147 -16.22 -8.88 3.02
N GLU A 148 -16.78 -7.69 2.79
CA GLU A 148 -16.34 -6.79 1.71
C GLU A 148 -14.93 -6.25 1.98
N CYS A 149 -14.13 -6.09 0.93
CA CYS A 149 -12.80 -5.49 1.05
C CYS A 149 -12.84 -4.02 0.62
N ARG A 150 -12.20 -3.15 1.40
CA ARG A 150 -12.11 -1.71 1.18
C ARG A 150 -10.64 -1.32 1.03
N ALA A 151 -10.35 -0.56 -0.02
CA ALA A 151 -9.02 -0.08 -0.33
C ALA A 151 -8.97 1.45 -0.26
N TYR A 152 -7.90 1.96 0.34
CA TYR A 152 -7.61 3.38 0.47
C TYR A 152 -6.20 3.65 -0.05
N SER A 153 -5.99 4.83 -0.63
CA SER A 153 -4.69 5.28 -1.08
C SER A 153 -4.32 6.61 -0.42
N TYR A 154 -3.03 6.78 -0.14
CA TYR A 154 -2.44 8.04 0.24
C TYR A 154 -1.30 8.36 -0.73
N ASN A 155 -1.42 9.47 -1.45
CA ASN A 155 -0.39 9.92 -2.39
C ASN A 155 0.65 10.78 -1.65
N ASN A 156 1.90 10.31 -1.59
CA ASN A 156 2.99 10.97 -0.84
C ASN A 156 3.39 12.33 -1.45
N SER A 157 3.02 12.62 -2.70
CA SER A 157 3.35 13.87 -3.38
C SER A 157 2.24 14.93 -3.28
N THR A 158 0.98 14.52 -3.42
CA THR A 158 -0.16 15.46 -3.39
C THR A 158 -0.79 15.56 -2.01
N HIS A 159 -0.44 14.65 -1.10
CA HIS A 159 -1.00 14.50 0.24
C HIS A 159 -2.50 14.18 0.26
N ILE A 160 -3.07 13.75 -0.87
CA ILE A 160 -4.48 13.39 -0.98
C ILE A 160 -4.68 11.95 -0.49
N VAL A 161 -5.71 11.76 0.33
CA VAL A 161 -6.24 10.46 0.72
C VAL A 161 -7.50 10.17 -0.09
N SER A 162 -7.53 8.99 -0.71
CA SER A 162 -8.65 8.55 -1.55
C SER A 162 -9.19 7.18 -1.10
N ALA A 163 -10.48 6.96 -1.32
CA ALA A 163 -11.12 5.66 -1.17
C ALA A 163 -11.41 5.06 -2.55
N LEU A 164 -11.18 3.76 -2.74
CA LEU A 164 -11.59 3.06 -3.95
C LEU A 164 -13.09 2.80 -3.90
N ARG A 165 -13.85 3.40 -4.82
CA ARG A 165 -15.32 3.27 -4.90
C ARG A 165 -15.71 3.00 -6.34
N ASN A 166 -16.49 1.94 -6.57
CA ASN A 166 -17.00 1.57 -7.89
C ASN A 166 -15.90 1.56 -8.98
N GLY A 167 -14.72 1.02 -8.66
CA GLY A 167 -13.59 0.93 -9.60
C GLY A 167 -12.86 2.26 -9.86
N SER A 168 -13.00 3.27 -9.00
CA SER A 168 -12.31 4.56 -9.16
C SER A 168 -11.87 5.15 -7.82
N TRP A 169 -10.72 5.81 -7.79
CA TRP A 169 -10.24 6.55 -6.61
C TRP A 169 -11.03 7.83 -6.42
N VAL A 170 -11.72 7.94 -5.29
CA VAL A 170 -12.49 9.12 -4.88
C VAL A 170 -11.74 9.83 -3.76
N PRO A 171 -11.27 11.07 -3.95
CA PRO A 171 -10.64 11.86 -2.88
C PRO A 171 -11.61 12.06 -1.71
N ILE A 172 -11.15 11.77 -0.50
CA ILE A 172 -11.93 11.92 0.74
C ILE A 172 -11.30 12.88 1.74
N GLY A 173 -10.03 13.24 1.57
CA GLY A 173 -9.36 14.21 2.43
C GLY A 173 -7.93 14.49 2.01
N GLU A 174 -7.27 15.33 2.80
CA GLU A 174 -5.89 15.74 2.60
C GLU A 174 -5.11 15.74 3.92
N VAL A 175 -3.82 15.41 3.83
CA VAL A 175 -2.90 15.50 4.97
C VAL A 175 -2.32 16.91 5.02
N TYR A 176 -2.62 17.64 6.10
CA TYR A 176 -2.32 19.08 6.18
C TYR A 176 -1.04 19.41 6.97
N ASN A 177 -0.33 18.40 7.51
CA ASN A 177 0.96 18.60 8.17
C ASN A 177 1.86 17.36 8.11
N GLU A 178 3.12 17.53 8.49
CA GLU A 178 4.14 16.47 8.43
C GLU A 178 3.94 15.34 9.46
N LEU A 179 3.14 15.59 10.49
CA LEU A 179 2.80 14.59 11.51
C LEU A 179 1.73 13.61 11.03
N GLY A 180 1.14 13.82 9.86
CA GLY A 180 0.16 12.92 9.27
C GLY A 180 -1.28 13.18 9.69
N TYR A 181 -1.60 14.40 10.16
CA TYR A 181 -3.01 14.73 10.45
C TYR A 181 -3.78 14.97 9.15
N ILE A 182 -4.93 14.31 9.06
CA ILE A 182 -5.84 14.38 7.92
C ILE A 182 -7.01 15.33 8.20
N ARG A 183 -7.41 16.08 7.17
CA ARG A 183 -8.69 16.79 7.12
C ARG A 183 -9.54 16.13 6.04
N LEU A 184 -10.67 15.56 6.43
CA LEU A 184 -11.65 15.02 5.48
C LEU A 184 -12.39 16.15 4.78
N TYR A 185 -12.73 15.94 3.51
CA TYR A 185 -13.55 16.87 2.74
C TYR A 185 -15.01 16.83 3.19
N GLU A 186 -15.74 17.91 2.95
CA GLU A 186 -17.15 18.02 3.36
C GLU A 186 -18.00 16.88 2.77
N GLY A 187 -18.77 16.21 3.64
CA GLY A 187 -19.61 15.07 3.26
C GLY A 187 -18.83 13.82 2.84
N LYS A 188 -17.51 13.76 3.05
CA LYS A 188 -16.68 12.58 2.80
C LYS A 188 -16.23 11.95 4.11
N ASP A 189 -16.09 10.63 4.08
CA ASP A 189 -15.62 9.83 5.20
C ASP A 189 -14.99 8.52 4.68
N TRP A 190 -14.45 7.72 5.59
CA TRP A 190 -13.94 6.37 5.35
C TRP A 190 -15.04 5.39 4.97
N LEU A 191 -16.30 5.67 5.33
CA LEU A 191 -17.43 4.85 4.94
C LEU A 191 -17.73 4.95 3.42
N PRO A 192 -18.23 3.86 2.80
CA PRO A 192 -18.57 3.81 1.37
C PRO A 192 -19.54 4.89 0.92
#